data_AF-A0A354FGU7-F1
#
_entry.id   AF-A0A354FGU7-F1
#
_cell.length_a   1.000
_cell.length_b   1.000
_cell.length_c   1.000
_cell.angle_alpha   90.00
_cell.angle_beta   90.00
_cell.angle_gamma   90.00
#
_symmetry.space_group_name_H-M   'P 1'
#
loop_
_entity.id
_entity.type
_entity.pdbx_description
1 polymer ?
#
loop_
_entity_poly.entity_id
_entity_poly.type
_entity_poly.pdbx_seq_one_letter_code
_entity_poly.pdbx_strand_id
1 'polypeptide(L)'
;MTDKCSFYKDKILDYLDGELAEEAEKQFRQHLDACPDCRRELMQWEGMFNLLELPEENPGQGFTESVLQTIKNQEHNKAADLQTEKSSWILRNLTLSLTGIFLLAFSISIWLLIGAGQPLFHTAAQSIRIIMEAALGLLPAPLILGLYQVGSSPGTFLAAVLTGLQQKLLFMCSLSETLFVIIRALPPTTWAVILAAGFISSLLLGRMLGNDIEIKNQNS
;
A
#
# COMPACT_ATOMS: atom_id res chain seq x y z
N MET A 1 52.17 12.96 25.01
CA MET A 1 50.96 12.14 24.86
C MET A 1 49.80 13.09 24.61
N THR A 2 49.24 13.07 23.42
CA THR A 2 48.02 13.84 23.08
C THR A 2 46.81 13.08 23.61
N ASP A 3 45.88 13.74 24.31
CA ASP A 3 44.72 13.13 24.97
C ASP A 3 43.92 12.16 24.08
N LYS A 4 43.92 12.40 22.76
CA LYS A 4 43.26 11.55 21.76
C LYS A 4 43.84 10.14 21.67
N CYS A 5 45.15 9.95 21.87
CA CYS A 5 45.76 8.62 21.79
C CYS A 5 45.34 7.74 22.97
N SER A 6 45.15 8.31 24.17
CA SER A 6 44.67 7.56 25.33
C SER A 6 43.27 7.00 25.06
N PHE A 7 42.38 7.85 24.54
CA PHE A 7 41.01 7.48 24.21
C PHE A 7 40.93 6.29 23.25
N TYR A 8 41.77 6.27 22.20
CA TYR A 8 41.74 5.18 21.22
C TYR A 8 42.44 3.90 21.70
N LYS A 9 43.42 4.00 22.60
CA LYS A 9 44.04 2.81 23.21
C LYS A 9 43.05 2.03 24.05
N ASP A 10 42.20 2.73 24.79
CA ASP A 10 41.11 2.12 25.58
C ASP A 10 40.06 1.43 24.71
N LYS A 11 40.04 1.72 23.39
CA LYS A 11 39.11 1.15 22.40
C LYS A 11 39.69 -0.03 21.61
N ILE A 12 40.95 -0.40 21.86
CA ILE A 12 41.61 -1.50 21.13
C ILE A 12 40.91 -2.83 21.39
N LEU A 13 40.54 -3.13 22.64
CA LEU A 13 39.87 -4.39 22.98
C LEU A 13 38.47 -4.45 22.35
N ASP A 14 37.66 -3.40 22.54
CA ASP A 14 36.35 -3.26 21.91
C ASP A 14 36.40 -3.44 20.38
N TYR A 15 37.49 -2.97 19.73
CA TYR A 15 37.71 -3.17 18.30
C TYR A 15 38.02 -4.62 17.93
N LEU A 16 38.89 -5.28 18.71
CA LEU A 16 39.26 -6.69 18.48
C LEU A 16 38.09 -7.65 18.73
N ASP A 17 37.23 -7.32 19.69
CA ASP A 17 36.00 -8.07 19.99
C ASP A 17 34.85 -7.76 19.01
N GLY A 18 35.01 -6.75 18.14
CA GLY A 18 34.00 -6.35 17.16
C GLY A 18 32.79 -5.63 17.77
N GLU A 19 32.93 -5.06 18.97
CA GLU A 19 31.86 -4.38 19.72
C GLU A 19 31.75 -2.89 19.43
N LEU A 20 32.66 -2.32 18.64
CA LEU A 20 32.57 -0.94 18.20
C LEU A 20 31.43 -0.74 17.19
N ALA A 21 30.61 0.28 17.43
CA ALA A 21 29.66 0.77 16.43
C ALA A 21 30.38 1.23 15.15
N GLU A 22 29.72 1.10 14.00
CA GLU A 22 30.31 1.31 12.66
C GLU A 22 31.01 2.68 12.52
N GLU A 23 30.40 3.74 13.05
CA GLU A 23 31.00 5.08 13.01
C GLU A 23 32.25 5.20 13.89
N ALA A 24 32.25 4.55 15.05
CA ALA A 24 33.38 4.54 15.98
C ALA A 24 34.53 3.71 15.43
N GLU A 25 34.24 2.57 14.81
CA GLU A 25 35.22 1.73 14.14
C GLU A 25 35.92 2.49 13.00
N LYS A 26 35.17 3.22 12.17
CA LYS A 26 35.72 4.04 11.10
C LYS A 26 36.67 5.14 11.62
N GLN A 27 36.29 5.82 12.69
CA GLN A 27 37.13 6.83 13.33
C GLN A 27 38.40 6.23 13.94
N PHE A 28 38.28 5.06 14.56
CA PHE A 28 39.41 4.31 15.10
C PHE A 28 40.39 3.89 13.99
N ARG A 29 39.91 3.32 12.89
CA ARG A 29 40.74 2.98 11.71
C ARG A 29 41.47 4.21 11.15
N GLN A 30 40.78 5.34 11.01
CA GLN A 30 41.40 6.60 10.59
C GLN A 30 42.51 7.06 11.54
N HIS A 31 42.33 6.86 12.85
CA HIS A 31 43.36 7.18 13.83
C HIS A 31 44.58 6.25 13.72
N LEU A 32 44.37 4.94 13.50
CA LEU A 32 45.44 3.96 13.28
C LEU A 32 46.26 4.24 12.00
N ASP A 33 45.65 4.86 11.00
CA ASP A 33 46.33 5.35 9.80
C ASP A 33 47.25 6.55 10.08
N ALA A 34 46.84 7.44 10.97
CA ALA A 34 47.58 8.64 11.32
C ALA A 34 48.58 8.44 12.47
N CYS A 35 48.40 7.45 13.35
CA CYS A 35 49.18 7.27 14.57
C CYS A 35 49.93 5.92 14.59
N PRO A 36 51.26 5.91 14.39
CA PRO A 36 52.05 4.69 14.41
C PRO A 36 52.15 4.06 15.81
N ASP A 37 51.99 4.83 16.88
CA ASP A 37 52.04 4.30 18.25
C ASP A 37 50.83 3.44 18.60
N CYS A 38 49.61 3.91 18.29
CA CYS A 38 48.38 3.16 18.51
C CYS A 38 48.32 1.92 17.60
N ARG A 39 48.85 2.00 16.37
CA ARG A 39 49.01 0.83 15.49
C ARG A 39 49.93 -0.23 16.09
N ARG A 40 51.05 0.17 16.67
CA ARG A 40 52.00 -0.76 17.32
C ARG A 40 51.38 -1.46 18.51
N GLU A 41 50.55 -0.75 19.27
CA GLU A 41 49.83 -1.32 20.41
C GLU A 41 48.77 -2.33 19.96
N LEU A 42 48.00 -2.03 18.92
CA LEU A 42 47.08 -3.00 18.30
C LEU A 42 47.82 -4.27 17.87
N MET A 43 48.96 -4.15 17.20
CA MET A 43 49.77 -5.30 16.79
C MET A 43 50.29 -6.13 17.97
N GLN A 44 50.55 -5.52 19.13
CA GLN A 44 50.94 -6.25 20.34
C GLN A 44 49.78 -7.08 20.87
N TRP A 45 48.57 -6.52 20.88
CA TRP A 45 47.35 -7.26 21.24
C TRP A 45 47.07 -8.41 20.28
N GLU A 46 47.09 -8.16 18.96
CA GLU A 46 46.91 -9.21 17.93
C GLU A 46 47.97 -10.32 18.06
N GLY A 47 49.23 -9.96 18.32
CA GLY A 47 50.30 -10.92 18.56
C GLY A 47 50.06 -11.79 19.81
N MET A 48 49.49 -11.22 20.86
CA MET A 48 49.11 -11.96 22.07
C MET A 48 47.96 -12.94 21.80
N PHE A 49 46.96 -12.57 20.97
CA PHE A 49 45.87 -13.47 20.60
C PHE A 49 46.30 -14.58 19.66
N ASN A 50 47.26 -14.35 18.76
CA ASN A 50 47.82 -15.40 17.92
C ASN A 50 48.57 -16.48 18.72
N LEU A 51 49.10 -16.15 19.91
CA LEU A 51 49.69 -17.15 20.81
C LEU A 51 48.64 -18.08 21.44
N LEU A 52 47.37 -17.66 21.43
CA LEU A 52 46.22 -18.41 21.92
C LEU A 52 45.54 -19.20 20.79
N GLU A 53 46.27 -19.57 19.72
CA GLU A 53 45.73 -20.45 18.68
C GLU A 53 45.17 -21.74 19.30
N LEU A 54 43.84 -21.78 19.43
CA LEU A 54 43.12 -22.98 19.81
C LEU A 54 43.17 -23.95 18.63
N PRO A 55 43.30 -25.27 18.88
CA PRO A 55 43.18 -26.24 17.81
C PRO A 55 41.82 -26.09 17.14
N GLU A 56 41.79 -26.11 15.80
CA GLU A 56 40.55 -26.11 15.03
C GLU A 56 39.69 -27.30 15.47
N GLU A 57 38.61 -27.00 16.19
CA GLU A 57 37.65 -28.01 16.60
C GLU A 57 36.79 -28.35 15.39
N ASN A 58 36.78 -29.63 14.98
CA ASN A 58 35.95 -30.08 13.88
C ASN A 58 34.51 -30.22 14.38
N PRO A 59 33.59 -29.32 14.00
CA PRO A 59 32.20 -29.46 14.40
C PRO A 59 31.68 -30.74 13.74
N GLY A 60 31.29 -31.71 14.57
CA GLY A 60 31.01 -33.09 14.13
C GLY A 60 30.09 -33.21 12.90
N GLN A 61 30.06 -34.41 12.31
CA GLN A 61 29.33 -34.65 11.06
C GLN A 61 27.87 -34.14 11.15
N GLY A 62 27.47 -33.29 10.19
CA GLY A 62 26.12 -32.74 10.09
C GLY A 62 25.92 -31.33 10.65
N PHE A 63 26.91 -30.73 11.32
CA PHE A 63 26.79 -29.34 11.81
C PHE A 63 26.53 -28.34 10.68
N THR A 64 27.32 -28.41 9.60
CA THR A 64 27.17 -27.53 8.44
C THR A 64 25.79 -27.65 7.81
N GLU A 65 25.28 -28.88 7.66
CA GLU A 65 23.94 -29.13 7.10
C GLU A 65 22.86 -28.55 8.03
N SER A 66 22.97 -28.77 9.34
CA SER A 66 22.05 -28.22 10.34
C SER A 66 22.02 -26.69 10.32
N VAL A 67 23.18 -26.04 10.21
CA VAL A 67 23.28 -24.57 10.13
C VAL A 67 22.69 -24.05 8.83
N LEU A 68 23.02 -24.65 7.68
CA LEU A 68 22.47 -24.25 6.39
C LEU A 68 20.95 -24.43 6.33
N GLN A 69 20.44 -25.53 6.87
CA GLN A 69 19.00 -25.77 6.95
C GLN A 69 18.31 -24.73 7.85
N THR A 70 18.93 -24.36 8.97
CA THR A 70 18.41 -23.31 9.85
C THR A 70 18.37 -21.95 9.15
N ILE A 71 19.42 -21.57 8.41
CA ILE A 71 19.48 -20.31 7.65
C ILE A 71 18.40 -20.29 6.57
N LYS A 72 18.29 -21.35 5.76
CA LYS A 72 17.26 -21.47 4.71
C LYS A 72 15.84 -21.36 5.28
N ASN A 73 15.59 -22.02 6.42
CA ASN A 73 14.30 -21.94 7.10
C ASN A 73 14.03 -20.53 7.63
N GLN A 74 15.02 -19.83 8.16
CA GLN A 74 14.88 -18.44 8.59
C GLN A 74 14.56 -17.50 7.43
N GLU A 75 15.23 -17.65 6.28
CA GLU A 75 14.94 -16.85 5.08
C GLU A 75 13.53 -17.12 4.54
N HIS A 76 13.13 -18.39 4.48
CA HIS A 76 11.79 -18.79 4.05
C HIS A 76 10.71 -18.27 5.01
N ASN A 77 10.93 -18.41 6.32
CA ASN A 77 10.01 -17.92 7.34
C ASN A 77 9.92 -16.40 7.34
N LYS A 78 11.02 -15.68 7.11
CA LYS A 78 11.01 -14.21 7.00
C LYS A 78 10.24 -13.74 5.77
N ALA A 79 10.37 -14.44 4.64
CA ALA A 79 9.57 -14.16 3.44
C ALA A 79 8.07 -14.47 3.64
N ALA A 80 7.75 -15.55 4.34
CA ALA A 80 6.37 -15.90 4.69
C ALA A 80 5.77 -14.92 5.71
N ASP A 81 6.51 -14.54 6.75
CA ASP A 81 6.08 -13.62 7.81
C ASP A 81 5.75 -12.23 7.25
N LEU A 82 6.61 -11.70 6.36
CA LEU A 82 6.35 -10.45 5.64
C LEU A 82 5.09 -10.51 4.76
N GLN A 83 4.71 -11.69 4.23
CA GLN A 83 3.48 -11.88 3.46
C GLN A 83 2.24 -11.97 4.36
N THR A 84 2.31 -12.68 5.49
CA THR A 84 1.21 -12.75 6.47
C THR A 84 0.96 -11.41 7.16
N GLU A 85 2.02 -10.66 7.50
CA GLU A 85 1.89 -9.34 8.11
C GLU A 85 1.24 -8.33 7.14
N LYS A 86 1.68 -8.35 5.87
CA LYS A 86 1.11 -7.48 4.81
C LYS A 86 -0.35 -7.82 4.50
N SER A 87 -0.71 -9.10 4.49
CA SER A 87 -2.10 -9.57 4.29
C SER A 87 -3.01 -9.09 5.43
N SER A 88 -2.59 -9.25 6.68
CA SER A 88 -3.34 -8.82 7.87
C SER A 88 -3.53 -7.30 7.93
N TRP A 89 -2.50 -6.52 7.57
CA TRP A 89 -2.59 -5.06 7.50
C TRP A 89 -3.55 -4.59 6.39
N ILE A 90 -3.50 -5.22 5.22
CA ILE A 90 -4.41 -4.92 4.10
C ILE A 90 -5.85 -5.29 4.44
N LEU A 91 -6.12 -6.48 4.98
CA LEU A 91 -7.46 -6.91 5.40
C LEU A 91 -8.04 -6.01 6.49
N ARG A 92 -7.22 -5.58 7.47
CA ARG A 92 -7.64 -4.65 8.53
C ARG A 92 -7.95 -3.26 7.96
N ASN A 93 -7.15 -2.76 7.02
CA ASN A 93 -7.43 -1.50 6.33
C ASN A 93 -8.67 -1.59 5.43
N LEU A 94 -8.91 -2.74 4.79
CA LEU A 94 -10.10 -3.02 3.97
C LEU A 94 -11.36 -3.02 4.83
N THR A 95 -11.30 -3.64 6.01
CA THR A 95 -12.40 -3.67 6.96
C THR A 95 -12.72 -2.27 7.49
N LEU A 96 -11.70 -1.47 7.83
CA LEU A 96 -11.88 -0.07 8.26
C LEU A 96 -12.45 0.81 7.13
N SER A 97 -11.98 0.61 5.90
CA SER A 97 -12.50 1.33 4.73
C SER A 97 -13.97 0.99 4.46
N LEU A 98 -14.33 -0.30 4.51
CA LEU A 98 -15.72 -0.76 4.35
C LEU A 98 -16.63 -0.23 5.46
N THR A 99 -16.19 -0.23 6.72
CA THR A 99 -16.95 0.36 7.85
C THR A 99 -17.14 1.87 7.69
N GLY A 100 -16.10 2.59 7.26
CA GLY A 100 -16.18 4.03 6.99
C GLY A 100 -17.18 4.36 5.89
N ILE A 101 -17.12 3.64 4.76
CA ILE A 101 -18.07 3.78 3.64
C ILE A 101 -19.51 3.50 4.10
N PHE A 102 -19.69 2.47 4.93
CA PHE A 102 -21.00 2.13 5.50
C PHE A 102 -21.57 3.23 6.39
N LEU A 103 -20.77 3.78 7.31
CA LEU A 103 -21.18 4.86 8.20
C LEU A 103 -21.53 6.14 7.43
N LEU A 104 -20.78 6.41 6.35
CA LEU A 104 -21.01 7.56 5.48
C LEU A 104 -22.32 7.39 4.69
N ALA A 105 -22.54 6.21 4.11
CA ALA A 105 -23.79 5.87 3.41
C ALA A 105 -25.02 5.88 4.35
N PHE A 106 -24.85 5.41 5.59
CA PHE A 106 -25.91 5.40 6.61
C PHE A 106 -26.21 6.83 7.10
N SER A 107 -25.19 7.66 7.32
CA SER A 107 -25.35 9.09 7.62
C SER A 107 -26.07 9.84 6.50
N ILE A 108 -25.69 9.59 5.24
CA ILE A 108 -26.36 10.19 4.07
C ILE A 108 -27.82 9.73 3.98
N SER A 109 -28.10 8.44 4.21
CA SER A 109 -29.46 7.90 4.21
C SER A 109 -30.32 8.49 5.33
N ILE A 110 -29.76 8.64 6.54
CA ILE A 110 -30.43 9.29 7.67
C ILE A 110 -30.72 10.76 7.36
N TRP A 111 -29.76 11.47 6.77
CA TRP A 111 -29.92 12.88 6.40
C TRP A 111 -31.00 13.08 5.33
N LEU A 112 -31.10 12.16 4.37
CA LEU A 112 -32.17 12.11 3.38
C LEU A 112 -33.54 11.81 4.01
N LEU A 113 -33.59 10.97 5.05
CA LEU A 113 -34.82 10.61 5.76
C LEU A 113 -35.36 11.74 6.65
N ILE A 114 -34.48 12.56 7.26
CA ILE A 114 -34.86 13.67 8.15
C ILE A 114 -35.49 14.85 7.38
N GLY A 115 -35.43 14.85 6.04
CA GLY A 115 -36.42 15.57 5.22
C GLY A 115 -36.43 17.10 5.35
N ALA A 116 -35.35 17.74 5.78
CA ALA A 116 -35.26 19.20 5.89
C ALA A 116 -34.93 19.93 4.57
N GLY A 117 -34.82 19.22 3.44
CA GLY A 117 -34.35 19.77 2.15
C GLY A 117 -35.10 19.31 0.91
N GLN A 118 -36.38 18.91 1.04
CA GLN A 118 -37.15 18.28 -0.06
C GLN A 118 -37.24 19.08 -1.38
N PRO A 119 -37.24 20.44 -1.46
CA PRO A 119 -37.39 21.11 -2.75
C PRO A 119 -36.07 21.45 -3.47
N LEU A 120 -34.90 21.44 -2.80
CA LEU A 120 -33.66 21.97 -3.39
C LEU A 120 -32.93 20.95 -4.28
N PHE A 121 -32.98 19.66 -3.93
CA PHE A 121 -32.27 18.64 -4.70
C PHE A 121 -32.95 18.24 -6.01
N HIS A 122 -34.30 18.24 -6.07
CA HIS A 122 -35.00 17.95 -7.33
C HIS A 122 -34.83 19.11 -8.32
N THR A 123 -34.92 20.36 -7.85
CA THR A 123 -34.70 21.55 -8.69
C THR A 123 -33.24 21.68 -9.12
N ALA A 124 -32.27 21.35 -8.26
CA ALA A 124 -30.85 21.35 -8.63
C ALA A 124 -30.50 20.26 -9.65
N ALA A 125 -30.97 19.02 -9.47
CA ALA A 125 -30.70 17.94 -10.43
C ALA A 125 -31.37 18.21 -11.78
N GLN A 126 -32.61 18.72 -11.77
CA GLN A 126 -33.37 19.03 -12.98
C GLN A 126 -32.82 20.27 -13.71
N SER A 127 -32.31 21.27 -12.99
CA SER A 127 -31.62 22.42 -13.61
C SER A 127 -30.25 22.04 -14.16
N ILE A 128 -29.47 21.19 -13.48
CA ILE A 128 -28.21 20.65 -14.02
C ILE A 128 -28.47 19.87 -15.32
N ARG A 129 -29.55 19.09 -15.39
CA ARG A 129 -29.92 18.37 -16.63
C ARG A 129 -30.25 19.31 -17.78
N ILE A 130 -31.07 20.33 -17.54
CA ILE A 130 -31.43 21.31 -18.58
C ILE A 130 -30.20 22.10 -19.03
N ILE A 131 -29.32 22.49 -18.10
CA ILE A 131 -28.08 23.22 -18.41
C ILE A 131 -27.10 22.31 -19.17
N MET A 132 -27.00 21.03 -18.81
CA MET A 132 -26.10 20.09 -19.47
C MET A 132 -26.64 19.65 -20.84
N GLU A 133 -27.94 19.40 -21.00
CA GLU A 133 -28.57 19.18 -22.31
C GLU A 133 -28.45 20.41 -23.21
N ALA A 134 -28.59 21.63 -22.66
CA ALA A 134 -28.39 22.86 -23.41
C ALA A 134 -26.92 23.05 -23.81
N ALA A 135 -25.98 22.90 -22.88
CA ALA A 135 -24.54 23.05 -23.17
C ALA A 135 -24.03 21.98 -24.14
N LEU A 136 -24.48 20.74 -23.97
CA LEU A 136 -24.10 19.60 -24.80
C LEU A 136 -24.86 19.59 -26.14
N GLY A 137 -26.03 20.22 -26.24
CA GLY A 137 -26.75 20.46 -27.50
C GLY A 137 -26.21 21.65 -28.30
N LEU A 138 -25.62 22.66 -27.63
CA LEU A 138 -24.97 23.81 -28.26
C LEU A 138 -23.56 23.50 -28.79
N LEU A 139 -22.86 22.50 -28.22
CA LEU A 139 -21.51 22.11 -28.63
C LEU A 139 -21.42 21.49 -30.04
N PRO A 140 -22.27 20.52 -30.44
CA PRO A 140 -22.05 19.74 -31.65
C PRO A 140 -22.56 20.46 -32.90
N ALA A 141 -23.71 21.13 -32.87
CA ALA A 141 -24.32 21.70 -34.08
C ALA A 141 -23.44 22.75 -34.81
N PRO A 142 -22.84 23.76 -34.14
CA PRO A 142 -21.98 24.73 -34.80
C PRO A 142 -20.61 24.16 -35.16
N LEU A 143 -20.07 23.23 -34.36
CA LEU A 143 -18.76 22.61 -34.61
C LEU A 143 -18.80 21.59 -35.75
N ILE A 144 -19.89 20.81 -35.88
CA ILE A 144 -20.11 19.89 -37.00
C ILE A 144 -20.24 20.66 -38.31
N LEU A 145 -20.93 21.82 -38.31
CA LEU A 145 -21.06 22.67 -39.50
C LEU A 145 -19.69 23.23 -39.94
N GLY A 146 -18.86 23.67 -38.98
CA GLY A 146 -17.50 24.15 -39.26
C GLY A 146 -16.55 23.07 -39.77
N LEU A 147 -16.64 21.85 -39.22
CA LEU A 147 -15.82 20.71 -39.65
C LEU A 147 -16.26 20.16 -41.02
N TYR A 148 -17.53 20.27 -41.39
CA TYR A 148 -18.01 19.84 -42.71
C TYR A 148 -17.59 20.81 -43.83
N GLN A 149 -17.44 22.10 -43.51
CA GLN A 149 -16.97 23.11 -44.45
C GLN A 149 -15.48 22.95 -44.79
N VAL A 150 -14.69 22.42 -43.86
CA VAL A 150 -13.31 21.98 -44.07
C VAL A 150 -13.35 20.54 -44.57
N GLY A 151 -13.69 20.35 -45.85
CA GLY A 151 -13.85 19.04 -46.51
C GLY A 151 -12.60 18.15 -46.53
N SER A 152 -12.17 17.70 -45.36
CA SER A 152 -10.98 16.91 -45.08
C SER A 152 -11.39 15.63 -44.37
N SER A 153 -10.81 14.49 -44.78
CA SER A 153 -11.07 13.18 -44.16
C SER A 153 -10.97 13.16 -42.62
N PRO A 154 -10.04 13.87 -41.93
CA PRO A 154 -10.01 13.90 -40.47
C PRO A 154 -11.19 14.64 -39.82
N GLY A 155 -11.82 15.60 -40.51
CA GLY A 155 -12.95 16.35 -39.96
C GLY A 155 -14.20 15.48 -39.75
N THR A 156 -14.46 14.58 -40.70
CA THR A 156 -15.56 13.61 -40.60
C THR A 156 -15.35 12.59 -39.48
N PHE A 157 -14.09 12.17 -39.26
CA PHE A 157 -13.74 11.26 -38.17
C PHE A 157 -13.90 11.93 -36.80
N LEU A 158 -13.43 13.17 -36.65
CA LEU A 158 -13.60 13.94 -35.41
C LEU A 158 -15.08 14.19 -35.08
N ALA A 159 -15.91 14.45 -36.09
CA ALA A 159 -17.35 14.59 -35.90
C ALA A 159 -17.99 13.29 -35.37
N ALA A 160 -17.60 12.12 -35.91
CA ALA A 160 -18.11 10.83 -35.46
C ALA A 160 -17.64 10.44 -34.03
N VAL A 161 -16.40 10.80 -33.66
CA VAL A 161 -15.88 10.58 -32.30
C VAL A 161 -16.61 11.47 -31.29
N LEU A 162 -16.88 12.72 -31.65
CA LEU A 162 -17.57 13.67 -30.78
C LEU A 162 -19.02 13.22 -30.50
N THR A 163 -19.75 12.79 -31.52
CA THR A 163 -21.13 12.27 -31.36
C THR A 163 -21.15 10.99 -30.53
N GLY A 164 -20.18 10.09 -30.72
CA GLY A 164 -20.03 8.89 -29.89
C GLY A 164 -19.77 9.18 -28.41
N LEU A 165 -18.93 10.18 -28.12
CA LEU A 165 -18.64 10.61 -26.74
C LEU A 165 -19.89 11.22 -26.07
N GLN A 166 -20.64 12.05 -26.80
CA GLN A 166 -21.89 12.64 -26.30
C GLN A 166 -22.93 11.58 -25.97
N GLN A 167 -23.11 10.59 -26.84
CA GLN A 167 -24.07 9.50 -26.64
C GLN A 167 -23.74 8.69 -25.37
N LYS A 168 -22.45 8.41 -25.13
CA LYS A 168 -22.00 7.69 -23.95
C LYS A 168 -22.20 8.49 -22.66
N LEU A 169 -22.01 9.81 -22.71
CA LEU A 169 -22.22 10.70 -21.58
C LEU A 169 -23.72 10.82 -21.21
N LEU A 170 -24.59 10.94 -22.22
CA LEU A 170 -26.04 10.94 -22.01
C LEU A 170 -26.55 9.62 -21.44
N PHE A 171 -26.00 8.49 -21.89
CA PHE A 171 -26.37 7.18 -21.35
C PHE A 171 -25.98 7.04 -19.87
N MET A 172 -24.79 7.50 -19.47
CA MET A 172 -24.36 7.51 -18.07
C MET A 172 -25.25 8.42 -17.20
N CYS A 173 -25.69 9.56 -17.73
CA CYS A 173 -26.62 10.45 -17.03
C CYS A 173 -28.03 9.86 -16.90
N SER A 174 -28.51 9.15 -17.92
CA SER A 174 -29.81 8.45 -17.85
C SER A 174 -29.78 7.26 -16.87
N LEU A 175 -28.66 6.53 -16.84
CA LEU A 175 -28.47 5.44 -15.89
C LEU A 175 -28.45 5.96 -14.44
N SER A 176 -27.84 7.12 -14.18
CA SER A 176 -27.84 7.69 -12.84
C SER A 176 -29.22 8.18 -12.39
N GLU A 177 -30.04 8.73 -13.28
CA GLU A 177 -31.44 9.10 -12.97
C GLU A 177 -32.29 7.87 -12.63
N THR A 178 -32.19 6.80 -13.43
CA THR A 178 -32.96 5.57 -13.19
C THR A 178 -32.54 4.91 -11.87
N LEU A 179 -31.23 4.84 -11.60
CA LEU A 179 -30.71 4.39 -10.31
C LEU A 179 -31.23 5.26 -9.17
N PHE A 180 -31.23 6.58 -9.31
CA PHE A 180 -31.70 7.49 -8.26
C PHE A 180 -33.20 7.34 -7.97
N VAL A 181 -34.02 7.16 -9.01
CA VAL A 181 -35.46 6.90 -8.87
C VAL A 181 -35.69 5.55 -8.17
N ILE A 182 -34.96 4.52 -8.56
CA ILE A 182 -35.03 3.20 -7.92
C ILE A 182 -34.61 3.31 -6.45
N ILE A 183 -33.53 4.05 -6.15
CA ILE A 183 -33.04 4.26 -4.78
C ILE A 183 -34.11 4.92 -3.91
N ARG A 184 -34.84 5.90 -4.44
CA ARG A 184 -35.92 6.60 -3.74
C ARG A 184 -37.21 5.79 -3.65
N ALA A 185 -37.47 4.89 -4.60
CA ALA A 185 -38.65 4.02 -4.60
C ALA A 185 -38.55 2.88 -3.58
N LEU A 186 -37.34 2.52 -3.16
CA LEU A 186 -37.11 1.47 -2.18
C LEU A 186 -37.36 1.96 -0.75
N PRO A 187 -38.19 1.25 0.05
CA PRO A 187 -38.37 1.57 1.47
C PRO A 187 -37.04 1.52 2.24
N PRO A 188 -36.84 2.35 3.28
CA PRO A 188 -35.60 2.36 4.05
C PRO A 188 -35.24 1.00 4.68
N THR A 189 -36.23 0.13 4.92
CA THR A 189 -36.03 -1.24 5.37
C THR A 189 -35.35 -2.13 4.33
N THR A 190 -35.66 -1.94 3.05
CA THR A 190 -35.01 -2.71 1.96
C THR A 190 -33.54 -2.34 1.79
N TRP A 191 -33.20 -1.07 1.98
CA TRP A 191 -31.80 -0.61 2.04
C TRP A 191 -31.02 -1.26 3.18
N ALA A 192 -31.61 -1.31 4.37
CA ALA A 192 -30.99 -1.95 5.53
C ALA A 192 -30.74 -3.46 5.28
N VAL A 193 -31.68 -4.17 4.65
CA VAL A 193 -31.54 -5.59 4.33
C VAL A 193 -30.47 -5.84 3.28
N ILE A 194 -30.43 -5.05 2.19
CA ILE A 194 -29.41 -5.20 1.14
C ILE A 194 -28.01 -4.97 1.69
N LEU A 195 -27.85 -3.91 2.49
CA LEU A 195 -26.59 -3.58 3.14
C LEU A 195 -26.18 -4.67 4.14
N ALA A 196 -27.08 -5.11 5.02
CA ALA A 196 -26.79 -6.21 5.94
C ALA A 196 -26.39 -7.49 5.22
N ALA A 197 -27.11 -7.87 4.15
CA ALA A 197 -26.80 -9.05 3.36
C ALA A 197 -25.43 -8.94 2.65
N GLY A 198 -25.10 -7.76 2.11
CA GLY A 198 -23.79 -7.49 1.51
C GLY A 198 -22.65 -7.55 2.53
N PHE A 199 -22.87 -6.99 3.73
CA PHE A 199 -21.90 -7.02 4.83
C PHE A 199 -21.67 -8.45 5.34
N ILE A 200 -22.73 -9.22 5.55
CA ILE A 200 -22.65 -10.63 5.97
C ILE A 200 -21.91 -11.46 4.90
N SER A 201 -22.21 -11.26 3.63
CA SER A 201 -21.53 -11.96 2.52
C SER A 201 -20.03 -11.62 2.48
N SER A 202 -19.67 -10.35 2.72
CA SER A 202 -18.27 -9.92 2.77
C SER A 202 -17.52 -10.53 3.97
N LEU A 203 -18.14 -10.59 5.15
CA LEU A 203 -17.56 -11.24 6.32
C LEU A 203 -17.38 -12.74 6.14
N LEU A 204 -18.35 -13.42 5.51
CA LEU A 204 -18.27 -14.84 5.20
C LEU A 204 -17.13 -15.14 4.22
N LEU A 205 -16.96 -14.30 3.20
CA LEU A 205 -15.86 -14.44 2.25
C LEU A 205 -14.50 -14.22 2.93
N GLY A 206 -14.41 -13.23 3.82
CA GLY A 206 -13.21 -13.00 4.63
C GLY A 206 -12.87 -14.17 5.55
N ARG A 207 -13.87 -14.81 6.17
CA ARG A 207 -13.67 -15.99 7.02
C ARG A 207 -13.23 -17.22 6.23
N MET A 208 -13.83 -17.50 5.08
CA MET A 208 -13.43 -18.62 4.22
C MET A 208 -11.96 -18.48 3.79
N LEU A 209 -11.58 -17.30 3.29
CA LEU A 209 -10.21 -17.02 2.88
C LEU A 209 -9.21 -17.10 4.05
N GLY A 210 -9.60 -16.65 5.24
CA GLY A 210 -8.75 -16.76 6.43
C GLY A 210 -8.52 -18.22 6.88
N ASN A 211 -9.57 -19.04 6.87
CA ASN A 211 -9.51 -20.43 7.31
C ASN A 211 -8.70 -21.32 6.33
N ASP A 212 -8.76 -21.03 5.03
CA ASP A 212 -7.96 -21.73 4.02
C ASP A 212 -6.45 -21.45 4.18
N ILE A 213 -6.07 -20.25 4.65
CA ILE A 213 -4.68 -19.89 4.95
C ILE A 213 -4.17 -20.68 6.16
N GLU A 214 -5.00 -20.86 7.19
CA GLU A 214 -4.64 -21.56 8.42
C GLU A 214 -4.47 -23.08 8.19
N ILE A 215 -5.32 -23.70 7.37
CA ILE A 215 -5.22 -25.12 7.01
C ILE A 215 -3.94 -25.40 6.20
N LYS A 216 -3.54 -24.48 5.32
CA LYS A 216 -2.32 -24.65 4.51
C LYS A 216 -1.04 -24.57 5.37
N ASN A 217 -1.05 -23.80 6.46
CA ASN A 217 0.10 -23.65 7.35
C ASN A 217 0.29 -24.84 8.31
N GLN A 218 -0.75 -25.65 8.56
CA GLN A 218 -0.63 -26.87 9.39
C GLN A 218 -0.15 -28.12 8.63
N ASN A 219 -0.21 -28.09 7.30
CA ASN A 219 0.12 -29.23 6.42
C ASN A 219 1.46 -29.08 5.67
N SER A 220 2.28 -28.07 6.00
CA SER A 220 3.61 -27.84 5.44
C SER A 220 4.69 -27.82 6.51
#